data_AF-A0A251XRD5-F1
#
_entry.id   AF-A0A251XRD5-F1
#
_cell.length_a   1.000
_cell.length_b   1.000
_cell.length_c   1.000
_cell.angle_alpha   90.00
_cell.angle_beta   90.00
_cell.angle_gamma   90.00
#
_symmetry.space_group_name_H-M   'P 1'
#
loop_
_entity.id
_entity.type
_entity.pdbx_description
1 polymer ?
#
loop_
_entity_poly.entity_id
_entity_poly.type
_entity_poly.pdbx_seq_one_letter_code
_entity_poly.pdbx_strand_id
1 'polypeptide(L)'
;MTAVMLLGTVLTFSRVGMLGALLGLVLAIVFLRDAISLRVRVTVTAVVVVVVAAIAPFVQTVFDDAGTEATNSSDYRGNLYGLIPGMRILGLASSAYRGTDGRVFYGGFRSIDSQLVLTGLTFGVLSAVGVLLALAVGVWLVIRGRATAATIALVAQIPALATVALITQYSVFMWFLAGVAATSQVLRRVPAPEADAADAPADPGPDSEAPPDPTPARTSALSPLPGRTPSR
;
A
#
# COMPACT_ATOMS: atom_id res chain seq x y z
N MET A 1 -1.52 16.86 -0.69
CA MET A 1 -1.14 16.00 -1.82
C MET A 1 -2.23 14.98 -2.17
N THR A 2 -2.63 14.07 -1.26
CA THR A 2 -3.67 13.05 -1.54
C THR A 2 -4.99 13.60 -2.08
N ALA A 3 -5.54 14.67 -1.46
CA ALA A 3 -6.77 15.30 -1.93
C ALA A 3 -6.66 15.85 -3.36
N VAL A 4 -5.50 16.43 -3.72
CA VAL A 4 -5.22 16.93 -5.07
C VAL A 4 -5.12 15.78 -6.07
N MET A 5 -4.47 14.67 -5.68
CA MET A 5 -4.39 13.48 -6.54
C MET A 5 -5.76 12.82 -6.75
N LEU A 6 -6.60 12.77 -5.71
CA LEU A 6 -7.98 12.27 -5.81
C LEU A 6 -8.82 13.17 -6.73
N LEU A 7 -8.72 14.50 -6.56
CA LEU A 7 -9.40 15.44 -7.45
C LEU A 7 -8.94 15.27 -8.90
N GLY A 8 -7.62 15.20 -9.14
CA GLY A 8 -7.08 14.93 -10.47
C GLY A 8 -7.62 13.62 -11.06
N THR A 9 -7.71 12.56 -10.25
CA THR A 9 -8.26 11.26 -10.67
C THR A 9 -9.73 11.39 -11.10
N VAL A 10 -10.54 12.12 -10.34
CA VAL A 10 -11.95 12.38 -10.68
C VAL A 10 -12.06 13.17 -11.99
N LEU A 11 -11.22 14.21 -12.16
CA LEU A 11 -11.23 15.05 -13.36
C LEU A 11 -10.76 14.31 -14.63
N THR A 12 -10.11 13.15 -14.49
CA THR A 12 -9.82 12.28 -15.65
C THR A 12 -11.05 11.51 -16.16
N PHE A 13 -12.14 11.47 -15.37
CA PHE A 13 -13.33 10.66 -15.61
C PHE A 13 -13.04 9.15 -15.82
N SER A 14 -11.88 8.68 -15.39
CA SER A 14 -11.52 7.26 -15.50
C SER A 14 -12.19 6.45 -14.40
N ARG A 15 -13.21 5.65 -14.75
CA ARG A 15 -13.90 4.72 -13.82
C ARG A 15 -12.91 3.81 -13.08
N VAL A 16 -11.97 3.25 -13.83
CA VAL A 16 -10.95 2.34 -13.32
C VAL A 16 -9.93 3.07 -12.44
N GLY A 17 -9.53 4.29 -12.84
CA GLY A 17 -8.64 5.13 -12.03
C GLY A 17 -9.27 5.55 -10.70
N MET A 18 -10.53 5.99 -10.73
CA MET A 18 -11.29 6.34 -9.52
C MET A 18 -11.47 5.14 -8.60
N LEU A 19 -11.79 3.96 -9.15
CA LEU A 19 -11.90 2.72 -8.38
C LEU A 19 -10.57 2.36 -7.71
N GLY A 20 -9.46 2.41 -8.45
CA GLY A 20 -8.13 2.12 -7.91
C GLY A 20 -7.72 3.09 -6.80
N ALA A 21 -8.00 4.39 -6.97
CA ALA A 21 -7.72 5.40 -5.96
C ALA A 21 -8.56 5.21 -4.69
N LEU A 22 -9.86 4.95 -4.85
CA LEU A 22 -10.77 4.68 -3.72
C LEU A 22 -10.35 3.40 -2.98
N LEU A 23 -10.09 2.31 -3.71
CA LEU A 23 -9.67 1.04 -3.14
C LEU A 23 -8.35 1.19 -2.38
N GLY A 24 -7.37 1.89 -2.95
CA GLY A 24 -6.08 2.13 -2.30
C GLY A 24 -6.24 2.93 -1.01
N LEU A 25 -7.09 3.96 -1.02
CA LEU A 25 -7.37 4.76 0.17
C LEU A 25 -8.07 3.95 1.26
N VAL A 26 -9.10 3.18 0.90
CA VAL A 26 -9.83 2.33 1.85
C VAL A 26 -8.91 1.28 2.44
N LEU A 27 -8.15 0.56 1.60
CA LEU A 27 -7.20 -0.45 2.08
C LEU A 27 -6.12 0.16 2.97
N ALA A 28 -5.61 1.36 2.64
CA ALA A 28 -4.66 2.06 3.48
C ALA A 28 -5.26 2.41 4.86
N ILE A 29 -6.46 3.00 4.88
CA ILE A 29 -7.16 3.34 6.13
C ILE A 29 -7.45 2.09 6.97
N VAL A 30 -7.79 0.96 6.35
CA VAL A 30 -8.15 -0.26 7.06
C VAL A 30 -6.93 -1.03 7.56
N PHE A 31 -5.83 -1.09 6.79
CA PHE A 31 -4.71 -2.00 7.06
C PHE A 31 -3.41 -1.31 7.51
N LEU A 32 -3.27 0.02 7.41
CA LEU A 32 -2.16 0.79 8.03
C LEU A 32 -2.56 1.38 9.39
N ARG A 33 -3.10 0.54 10.29
CA ARG A 33 -3.60 1.01 11.59
C ARG A 33 -2.49 1.51 12.52
N ASP A 34 -1.33 0.87 12.47
CA ASP A 34 -0.21 1.19 13.38
C ASP A 34 0.50 2.50 12.98
N ALA A 35 0.37 2.91 11.72
CA ALA A 35 0.99 4.13 11.20
C ALA A 35 0.07 5.36 11.26
N ILE A 36 -1.25 5.18 11.47
CA ILE A 36 -2.23 6.25 11.36
C ILE A 36 -3.13 6.27 12.60
N SER A 37 -3.10 7.38 13.35
CA SER A 37 -3.96 7.55 14.52
C SER A 37 -5.45 7.47 14.18
N LEU A 38 -6.25 6.99 15.14
CA LEU A 38 -7.71 6.85 14.97
C LEU A 38 -8.38 8.16 14.53
N ARG A 39 -7.95 9.30 15.11
CA ARG A 39 -8.49 10.63 14.78
C ARG A 39 -8.28 10.96 13.30
N VAL A 40 -7.08 10.71 12.78
CA VAL A 40 -6.76 10.96 11.36
C VAL A 40 -7.60 10.04 10.46
N ARG A 41 -7.72 8.76 10.81
CA ARG A 41 -8.53 7.81 10.03
C ARG A 41 -9.99 8.23 9.95
N VAL A 42 -10.60 8.60 11.08
CA VAL A 42 -11.99 9.09 11.12
C VAL A 42 -12.14 10.37 10.31
N THR A 43 -11.23 11.33 10.50
CA THR A 43 -11.28 12.62 9.79
C THR A 43 -11.16 12.44 8.28
N VAL A 44 -10.17 11.66 7.81
CA VAL A 44 -9.98 11.38 6.39
C VAL A 44 -11.18 10.64 5.82
N THR A 45 -11.70 9.64 6.54
CA THR A 45 -12.90 8.89 6.09
C THR A 45 -14.10 9.81 5.96
N ALA A 46 -14.37 10.65 6.95
CA ALA A 46 -15.49 11.59 6.93
C ALA A 46 -15.38 12.58 5.75
N VAL A 47 -14.20 13.16 5.54
CA VAL A 47 -13.95 14.07 4.40
C VAL A 47 -14.18 13.36 3.07
N VAL A 48 -13.66 12.14 2.91
CA VAL A 48 -13.82 11.35 1.68
C VAL A 48 -15.29 11.03 1.42
N VAL A 49 -16.04 10.62 2.44
CA VAL A 49 -17.48 10.33 2.31
C VAL A 49 -18.24 11.57 1.86
N VAL A 50 -17.98 12.73 2.48
CA VAL A 50 -18.63 14.01 2.10
C VAL A 50 -18.29 14.39 0.66
N VAL A 51 -17.03 14.29 0.27
CA VAL A 51 -16.57 14.62 -1.10
C VAL A 51 -17.20 13.68 -2.12
N VAL A 52 -17.20 12.36 -1.85
CA VAL A 52 -17.83 11.36 -2.74
C VAL A 52 -19.32 11.63 -2.87
N ALA A 53 -20.03 11.89 -1.76
CA ALA A 53 -21.46 12.19 -1.80
C ALA A 53 -21.78 13.46 -2.61
N ALA A 54 -20.92 14.49 -2.53
CA ALA A 54 -21.10 15.73 -3.27
C ALA A 54 -20.81 15.57 -4.78
N ILE A 55 -19.81 14.76 -5.16
CA ILE A 55 -19.34 14.63 -6.54
C ILE A 55 -20.07 13.51 -7.30
N ALA A 56 -20.51 12.45 -6.62
CA ALA A 56 -21.10 11.27 -7.24
C ALA A 56 -22.23 11.58 -8.24
N PRO A 57 -23.20 12.47 -7.97
CA PRO A 57 -24.29 12.76 -8.92
C PRO A 57 -23.77 13.28 -10.26
N PHE A 58 -22.80 14.20 -10.23
CA PHE A 58 -22.19 14.77 -11.43
C PHE A 58 -21.41 13.71 -12.24
N VAL A 59 -20.70 12.81 -11.56
CA VAL A 59 -19.98 11.72 -12.23
C VAL A 59 -20.96 10.73 -12.86
N GLN A 60 -22.09 10.44 -12.20
CA GLN A 60 -23.12 9.56 -12.74
C GLN A 60 -23.76 10.13 -14.01
N THR A 61 -24.11 11.43 -14.02
CA THR A 61 -24.69 12.05 -15.24
C THR A 61 -23.76 11.93 -16.44
N VAL A 62 -22.46 12.18 -16.25
CA VAL A 62 -21.46 12.04 -17.32
C VAL A 62 -21.35 10.58 -17.81
N PHE A 63 -21.52 9.62 -16.91
CA PHE A 63 -21.45 8.20 -17.26
C PHE A 63 -22.71 7.65 -17.90
N ASP A 64 -23.88 8.17 -17.52
CA ASP A 64 -25.17 7.84 -18.13
C ASP A 64 -25.23 8.37 -19.57
N ASP A 65 -24.74 9.59 -19.80
CA ASP A 65 -24.62 10.18 -21.14
C ASP A 65 -23.71 9.34 -22.06
N ALA A 66 -22.68 8.69 -21.50
CA ALA A 66 -21.76 7.81 -22.21
C ALA A 66 -22.25 6.35 -22.34
N GLY A 67 -23.48 6.03 -21.91
CA GLY A 67 -23.92 4.66 -21.57
C GLY A 67 -23.75 3.58 -22.65
N THR A 68 -23.94 3.90 -23.93
CA THR A 68 -23.80 2.92 -25.03
C THR A 68 -22.33 2.61 -25.36
N GLU A 69 -21.48 3.64 -25.40
CA GLU A 69 -20.03 3.48 -25.60
C GLU A 69 -19.39 2.71 -24.44
N ALA A 70 -19.82 3.00 -23.22
CA ALA A 70 -19.39 2.30 -22.01
C ALA A 70 -19.70 0.80 -22.05
N THR A 71 -20.91 0.42 -22.46
CA THR A 71 -21.34 -0.98 -22.57
C THR A 71 -20.48 -1.71 -23.61
N ASN A 72 -20.33 -1.13 -24.81
CA ASN A 72 -19.53 -1.71 -25.88
C ASN A 72 -18.06 -1.91 -25.46
N SER A 73 -17.48 -0.96 -24.72
CA SER A 73 -16.10 -1.07 -24.21
C SER A 73 -15.95 -2.17 -23.15
N SER A 74 -16.95 -2.34 -22.28
CA SER A 74 -16.98 -3.41 -21.29
C SER A 74 -17.06 -4.78 -21.95
N ASP A 75 -17.95 -4.95 -22.93
CA ASP A 75 -18.11 -6.20 -23.68
C ASP A 75 -16.84 -6.55 -24.46
N TYR A 76 -16.20 -5.55 -25.09
CA TYR A 76 -14.92 -5.75 -25.76
C TYR A 76 -13.86 -6.33 -24.82
N ARG A 77 -13.71 -5.78 -23.61
CA ARG A 77 -12.77 -6.27 -22.59
C ARG A 77 -13.14 -7.67 -22.07
N GLY A 78 -14.44 -7.93 -21.88
CA GLY A 78 -14.94 -9.26 -21.51
C GLY A 78 -14.61 -10.32 -22.56
N ASN A 79 -14.71 -9.97 -23.84
CA ASN A 79 -14.42 -10.89 -24.94
C ASN A 79 -12.92 -11.23 -25.07
N LEU A 80 -12.02 -10.42 -24.53
CA LEU A 80 -10.57 -10.72 -24.51
C LEU A 80 -10.25 -12.03 -23.79
N TYR A 81 -11.05 -12.42 -22.80
CA TYR A 81 -10.86 -13.68 -22.07
C TYR A 81 -11.05 -14.92 -22.97
N GLY A 82 -11.75 -14.78 -24.10
CA GLY A 82 -11.84 -15.81 -25.13
C GLY A 82 -10.50 -16.14 -25.81
N LEU A 83 -9.47 -15.31 -25.64
CA LEU A 83 -8.12 -15.57 -26.16
C LEU A 83 -7.28 -16.49 -25.25
N ILE A 84 -7.69 -16.69 -23.99
CA ILE A 84 -6.93 -17.49 -23.01
C ILE A 84 -6.63 -18.92 -23.50
N PRO A 85 -7.59 -19.66 -24.10
CA PRO A 85 -7.31 -21.01 -24.60
C PRO A 85 -6.22 -21.07 -25.69
N GLY A 86 -5.94 -19.96 -26.37
CA GLY A 86 -4.88 -19.87 -27.39
C GLY A 86 -3.49 -19.55 -26.84
N MET A 87 -3.35 -19.34 -25.53
CA MET A 87 -2.06 -19.05 -24.90
C MET A 87 -1.16 -20.29 -24.89
N ARG A 88 0.12 -20.12 -25.24
CA ARG A 88 1.13 -21.17 -25.11
C ARG A 88 1.72 -21.19 -23.70
N ILE A 89 2.36 -22.29 -23.31
CA ILE A 89 3.06 -22.39 -22.02
C ILE A 89 4.09 -21.26 -21.90
N LEU A 90 4.86 -21.03 -22.96
CA LEU A 90 5.83 -19.95 -23.11
C LEU A 90 5.75 -19.33 -24.50
N GLY A 91 6.02 -18.03 -24.57
CA GLY A 91 6.06 -17.25 -25.80
C GLY A 91 4.70 -16.79 -26.31
N LEU A 92 4.68 -16.34 -27.57
CA LEU A 92 3.51 -15.75 -28.20
C LEU A 92 2.34 -16.75 -28.35
N ALA A 93 1.13 -16.29 -28.10
CA ALA A 93 -0.10 -17.06 -28.32
C ALA A 93 -0.25 -17.54 -29.77
N SER A 94 -0.99 -18.64 -29.98
CA SER A 94 -1.23 -19.21 -31.31
C SER A 94 -2.06 -18.30 -32.22
N SER A 95 -2.87 -17.42 -31.63
CA SER A 95 -3.67 -16.42 -32.34
C SER A 95 -2.88 -15.19 -32.75
N ALA A 96 -1.58 -15.11 -32.42
CA ALA A 96 -0.74 -13.98 -32.76
C ALA A 96 -0.43 -13.94 -34.26
N TYR A 97 -0.61 -12.77 -34.88
CA TYR A 97 -0.16 -12.50 -36.24
C TYR A 97 0.37 -11.08 -36.34
N ARG A 98 1.17 -10.82 -37.39
CA ARG A 98 1.76 -9.51 -37.64
C ARG A 98 0.99 -8.81 -38.76
N GLY A 99 0.54 -7.59 -38.52
CA GLY A 99 -0.08 -6.75 -39.53
C GLY A 99 0.94 -6.22 -40.54
N THR A 100 0.45 -5.63 -41.62
CA THR A 100 1.27 -4.99 -42.66
C THR A 100 2.05 -3.78 -42.14
N ASP A 101 1.61 -3.20 -41.03
CA ASP A 101 2.27 -2.13 -40.28
C ASP A 101 3.33 -2.63 -39.29
N GLY A 102 3.57 -3.94 -39.25
CA GLY A 102 4.52 -4.58 -38.35
C GLY A 102 4.03 -4.76 -36.92
N ARG A 103 2.80 -4.36 -36.56
CA ARG A 103 2.25 -4.55 -35.21
C ARG A 103 1.78 -5.99 -35.00
N VAL A 104 1.81 -6.46 -33.75
CA VAL A 104 1.32 -7.79 -33.38
C VAL A 104 -0.12 -7.67 -32.90
N PHE A 105 -0.98 -8.49 -33.48
CA PHE A 105 -2.40 -8.60 -33.16
C PHE A 105 -2.72 -10.02 -32.68
N TYR A 106 -3.83 -10.18 -31.97
CA TYR A 106 -4.27 -11.47 -31.43
C TYR A 106 -5.71 -11.76 -31.82
N GLY A 107 -5.92 -12.75 -32.68
CA GLY A 107 -7.25 -13.10 -33.19
C GLY A 107 -7.96 -11.92 -33.87
N GLY A 108 -9.24 -11.70 -33.57
CA GLY A 108 -10.02 -10.59 -34.14
C GLY A 108 -9.80 -9.23 -33.47
N PHE A 109 -8.94 -9.13 -32.46
CA PHE A 109 -8.83 -7.94 -31.61
C PHE A 109 -7.77 -6.96 -32.15
N ARG A 110 -8.13 -5.67 -32.17
CA ARG A 110 -7.24 -4.58 -32.60
C ARG A 110 -6.38 -4.04 -31.47
N SER A 111 -6.89 -4.08 -30.24
CA SER A 111 -6.20 -3.72 -28.99
C SER A 111 -6.42 -4.79 -27.93
N ILE A 112 -5.43 -4.96 -27.05
CA ILE A 112 -5.55 -5.80 -25.86
C ILE A 112 -5.49 -4.87 -24.65
N ASP A 113 -6.66 -4.52 -24.13
CA ASP A 113 -6.80 -3.57 -23.02
C ASP A 113 -6.91 -4.34 -21.70
N SER A 114 -5.97 -5.24 -21.44
CA SER A 114 -5.87 -6.00 -20.19
C SER A 114 -4.43 -6.46 -20.03
N GLN A 115 -3.71 -5.90 -19.07
CA GLN A 115 -2.33 -6.28 -18.82
C GLN A 115 -2.21 -7.75 -18.43
N LEU A 116 -3.18 -8.28 -17.67
CA LEU A 116 -3.18 -9.68 -17.26
C LEU A 116 -3.29 -10.62 -18.46
N VAL A 117 -4.22 -10.34 -19.38
CA VAL A 117 -4.37 -11.13 -20.62
C VAL A 117 -3.16 -10.93 -21.52
N LEU A 118 -2.72 -9.69 -21.73
CA LEU A 118 -1.57 -9.37 -22.58
C LEU A 118 -0.30 -10.09 -22.13
N THR A 119 -0.05 -10.17 -20.83
CA THR A 119 1.10 -10.91 -20.27
C THR A 119 1.10 -12.36 -20.74
N GLY A 120 -0.06 -13.04 -20.68
CA GLY A 120 -0.20 -14.42 -21.15
C GLY A 120 -0.10 -14.56 -22.66
N LEU A 121 -0.62 -13.60 -23.42
CA LEU A 121 -0.53 -13.60 -24.88
C LEU A 121 0.89 -13.35 -25.40
N THR A 122 1.70 -12.57 -24.67
CA THR A 122 3.05 -12.20 -25.07
C THR A 122 4.10 -13.19 -24.58
N PHE A 123 4.03 -13.60 -23.30
CA PHE A 123 5.06 -14.39 -22.65
C PHE A 123 4.65 -15.82 -22.33
N GLY A 124 3.36 -16.14 -22.45
CA GLY A 124 2.79 -17.46 -22.18
C GLY A 124 2.16 -17.58 -20.79
N VAL A 125 1.46 -18.69 -20.60
CA VAL A 125 0.70 -19.00 -19.39
C VAL A 125 1.59 -19.03 -18.15
N LEU A 126 2.83 -19.54 -18.26
CA LEU A 126 3.73 -19.63 -17.10
C LEU A 126 4.01 -18.25 -16.49
N SER A 127 4.31 -17.25 -17.33
CA SER A 127 4.53 -15.87 -16.89
C SER A 127 3.25 -15.25 -16.33
N ALA A 128 2.11 -15.47 -16.97
CA ALA A 128 0.82 -14.97 -16.48
C ALA A 128 0.46 -15.54 -15.10
N VAL A 129 0.65 -16.84 -14.89
CA VAL A 129 0.45 -17.49 -13.59
C VAL A 129 1.40 -16.92 -12.54
N GLY A 130 2.67 -16.69 -12.88
CA GLY A 130 3.62 -16.05 -11.98
C GLY A 130 3.15 -14.67 -11.49
N VAL A 131 2.66 -13.84 -12.41
CA VAL A 131 2.09 -12.53 -12.07
C VAL A 131 0.84 -12.67 -11.21
N LEU A 132 -0.09 -13.56 -11.55
CA LEU A 132 -1.31 -13.80 -10.77
C LEU A 132 -1.00 -14.29 -9.36
N LEU A 133 -0.02 -15.18 -9.19
CA LEU A 133 0.43 -15.64 -7.88
C LEU A 133 1.04 -14.51 -7.07
N ALA A 134 1.88 -13.65 -7.67
CA ALA A 134 2.44 -12.49 -6.98
C ALA A 134 1.34 -11.52 -6.50
N LEU A 135 0.33 -11.26 -7.33
CA LEU A 135 -0.84 -10.45 -6.95
C LEU A 135 -1.67 -11.11 -5.85
N ALA A 136 -1.91 -12.42 -5.94
CA ALA A 136 -2.62 -13.19 -4.91
C ALA A 136 -1.89 -13.17 -3.56
N VAL A 137 -0.56 -13.29 -3.56
CA VAL A 137 0.26 -13.12 -2.35
C VAL A 137 0.12 -11.71 -1.80
N GLY A 138 0.13 -10.68 -2.65
CA GLY A 138 -0.14 -9.30 -2.23
C GLY A 138 -1.49 -9.15 -1.53
N VAL A 139 -2.57 -9.65 -2.14
CA VAL A 139 -3.92 -9.66 -1.55
C VAL A 139 -3.93 -10.40 -0.22
N TRP A 140 -3.31 -11.57 -0.15
CA TRP A 140 -3.20 -12.36 1.08
C TRP A 140 -2.47 -11.59 2.19
N LEU A 141 -1.38 -10.90 1.88
CA LEU A 141 -0.65 -10.06 2.83
C LEU A 141 -1.51 -8.89 3.34
N VAL A 142 -2.32 -8.28 2.47
CA VAL A 142 -3.26 -7.21 2.84
C VAL A 142 -4.29 -7.75 3.82
N ILE A 143 -4.96 -8.85 3.47
CA ILE A 143 -6.00 -9.47 4.32
C ILE A 143 -5.42 -9.90 5.68
N ARG A 144 -4.18 -10.38 5.72
CA ARG A 144 -3.48 -10.75 6.95
C ARG A 144 -2.97 -9.55 7.77
N GLY A 145 -3.15 -8.32 7.30
CA GLY A 145 -2.64 -7.11 7.97
C GLY A 145 -1.10 -7.01 7.96
N ARG A 146 -0.43 -7.77 7.10
CA ARG A 146 1.04 -7.80 6.98
C ARG A 146 1.55 -6.99 5.79
N ALA A 147 0.65 -6.30 5.07
CA ALA A 147 1.01 -5.54 3.88
C ALA A 147 1.74 -4.23 4.20
N THR A 148 2.73 -3.87 3.37
CA THR A 148 3.29 -2.50 3.33
C THR A 148 2.38 -1.57 2.55
N ALA A 149 2.59 -0.26 2.66
CA ALA A 149 1.89 0.75 1.85
C ALA A 149 2.03 0.47 0.34
N ALA A 150 3.23 0.10 -0.11
CA ALA A 150 3.50 -0.21 -1.52
C ALA A 150 2.76 -1.47 -1.98
N THR A 151 2.68 -2.52 -1.14
CA THR A 151 1.86 -3.69 -1.46
C THR A 151 0.37 -3.35 -1.56
N ILE A 152 -0.15 -2.52 -0.64
CA ILE A 152 -1.54 -2.05 -0.69
C ILE A 152 -1.81 -1.26 -1.97
N ALA A 153 -0.88 -0.38 -2.35
CA ALA A 153 -0.98 0.38 -3.59
C ALA A 153 -1.06 -0.54 -4.81
N LEU A 154 -0.24 -1.60 -4.90
CA LEU A 154 -0.31 -2.57 -6.01
C LEU A 154 -1.61 -3.37 -6.01
N VAL A 155 -2.07 -3.82 -4.85
CA VAL A 155 -3.33 -4.56 -4.72
C VAL A 155 -4.51 -3.69 -5.18
N ALA A 156 -4.48 -2.40 -4.88
CA ALA A 156 -5.49 -1.46 -5.34
C ALA A 156 -5.52 -1.28 -6.87
N GLN A 157 -4.41 -1.57 -7.57
CA GLN A 157 -4.32 -1.48 -9.03
C GLN A 157 -4.80 -2.74 -9.76
N ILE A 158 -5.17 -3.82 -9.07
CA ILE A 158 -5.61 -5.07 -9.70
C ILE A 158 -6.77 -4.85 -10.70
N PRO A 159 -7.84 -4.09 -10.37
CA PRO A 159 -8.91 -3.81 -11.35
C PRO A 159 -8.39 -3.11 -12.62
N ALA A 160 -7.38 -2.25 -12.48
CA ALA A 160 -6.75 -1.59 -13.61
C ALA A 160 -5.94 -2.56 -14.46
N LEU A 161 -5.16 -3.45 -13.84
CA LEU A 161 -4.40 -4.47 -14.58
C LEU A 161 -5.31 -5.43 -15.37
N ALA A 162 -6.52 -5.68 -14.89
CA ALA A 162 -7.50 -6.50 -15.59
C ALA A 162 -8.12 -5.81 -16.81
N THR A 163 -8.09 -4.48 -16.88
CA THR A 163 -8.89 -3.68 -17.84
C THR A 163 -8.09 -2.64 -18.62
N VAL A 164 -6.78 -2.55 -18.36
CA VAL A 164 -5.85 -1.63 -19.01
C VAL A 164 -4.52 -2.35 -19.22
N ALA A 165 -3.94 -2.23 -20.41
CA ALA A 165 -2.59 -2.70 -20.68
C ALA A 165 -1.54 -1.63 -20.36
N LEU A 166 -0.41 -2.06 -19.79
CA LEU A 166 0.70 -1.20 -19.39
C LEU A 166 1.61 -0.90 -20.59
N ILE A 167 1.08 -0.24 -21.61
CA ILE A 167 1.83 0.05 -22.85
C ILE A 167 2.63 1.36 -22.72
N THR A 168 2.26 2.23 -21.77
CA THR A 168 2.81 3.58 -21.60
C THR A 168 3.81 3.66 -20.44
N GLN A 169 4.25 4.89 -20.14
CA GLN A 169 5.13 5.25 -19.01
C GLN A 169 4.63 4.73 -17.64
N TYR A 170 3.32 4.47 -17.52
CA TYR A 170 2.75 3.86 -16.32
C TYR A 170 3.34 2.46 -16.02
N SER A 171 3.79 1.73 -17.05
CA SER A 171 4.49 0.45 -16.90
C SER A 171 5.74 0.56 -16.02
N VAL A 172 6.57 1.58 -16.29
CA VAL A 172 7.83 1.81 -15.56
C VAL A 172 7.54 2.10 -14.09
N PHE A 173 6.57 2.97 -13.83
CA PHE A 173 6.14 3.28 -12.47
C PHE A 173 5.59 2.03 -11.74
N MET A 174 4.77 1.22 -12.41
CA MET A 174 4.22 -0.02 -11.84
C MET A 174 5.31 -1.02 -11.45
N TRP A 175 6.31 -1.22 -12.32
CA TRP A 175 7.42 -2.13 -12.03
C TRP A 175 8.34 -1.60 -10.93
N PHE A 176 8.58 -0.29 -10.91
CA PHE A 176 9.27 0.35 -9.78
C PHE A 176 8.53 0.10 -8.46
N LEU A 177 7.21 0.33 -8.44
CA LEU A 177 6.38 0.12 -7.26
C LEU A 177 6.34 -1.35 -6.84
N ALA A 178 6.34 -2.29 -7.80
CA ALA A 178 6.48 -3.72 -7.55
C ALA A 178 7.81 -4.05 -6.85
N GLY A 179 8.92 -3.45 -7.28
CA GLY A 179 10.21 -3.56 -6.61
C GLY A 179 10.18 -3.01 -5.18
N VAL A 180 9.63 -1.81 -4.97
CA VAL A 180 9.47 -1.22 -3.63
C VAL A 180 8.61 -2.11 -2.73
N ALA A 181 7.51 -2.65 -3.24
CA ALA A 181 6.66 -3.57 -2.50
C ALA A 181 7.42 -4.85 -2.12
N ALA A 182 8.13 -5.49 -3.06
CA ALA A 182 8.90 -6.68 -2.76
C ALA A 182 9.97 -6.41 -1.69
N THR A 183 10.79 -5.37 -1.87
CA THR A 183 11.89 -5.05 -0.94
C THR A 183 11.38 -4.64 0.43
N SER A 184 10.37 -3.76 0.51
CA SER A 184 9.79 -3.34 1.79
C SER A 184 9.16 -4.50 2.55
N GLN A 185 8.62 -5.49 1.85
CA GLN A 185 8.03 -6.68 2.48
C GLN A 185 9.08 -7.65 3.00
N VAL A 186 10.22 -7.78 2.33
CA VAL A 186 11.35 -8.55 2.83
C VAL A 186 11.92 -7.88 4.09
N LEU A 187 12.14 -6.57 4.06
CA LEU A 187 12.69 -5.82 5.20
C LEU A 187 11.81 -5.91 6.46
N ARG A 188 10.48 -5.92 6.33
CA ARG A 188 9.56 -6.11 7.47
C ARG A 188 9.59 -7.52 8.09
N ARG A 189 10.11 -8.52 7.38
CA ARG A 189 10.21 -9.90 7.89
C ARG A 189 11.48 -10.14 8.69
N VAL A 190 12.51 -9.33 8.50
CA VAL A 190 13.76 -9.42 9.27
C VAL A 190 13.51 -8.75 10.62
N PRO A 191 13.55 -9.50 11.74
CA PRO A 191 13.55 -8.87 13.07
C PRO A 191 14.76 -7.93 13.11
N ALA A 192 14.56 -6.69 13.58
CA ALA A 192 15.69 -5.81 13.84
C ALA A 192 16.67 -6.57 14.75
N PRO A 193 17.99 -6.57 14.47
CA PRO A 193 18.96 -7.02 15.47
C PRO A 193 18.68 -6.25 16.75
N GLU A 194 18.54 -6.94 17.88
CA GLU A 194 18.47 -6.32 19.21
C GLU A 194 19.71 -5.44 19.40
N ALA A 195 19.60 -4.18 19.02
CA ALA A 195 20.56 -3.13 19.32
C ALA A 195 20.35 -2.62 20.77
N ASP A 196 19.98 -3.53 21.68
CA ASP A 196 19.71 -3.27 23.10
C ASP A 196 20.53 -4.16 24.05
N ALA A 197 21.41 -5.02 23.53
CA ALA A 197 22.35 -5.78 24.37
C ALA A 197 23.68 -5.05 24.65
N ALA A 198 23.90 -3.86 24.08
CA ALA A 198 25.15 -3.11 24.23
C ALA A 198 25.08 -1.94 25.22
N ASP A 199 23.89 -1.63 25.77
CA ASP A 199 23.67 -0.50 26.69
C ASP A 199 22.98 -0.92 28.00
N ALA A 200 23.01 -2.20 28.34
CA ALA A 200 22.64 -2.63 29.69
C ALA A 200 23.65 -2.05 30.69
N PRO A 201 23.24 -1.17 31.63
CA PRO A 201 24.14 -0.78 32.71
C PRO A 201 24.52 -2.05 33.48
N ALA A 202 25.83 -2.28 33.64
CA ALA A 202 26.35 -3.40 34.39
C ALA A 202 25.73 -3.39 35.80
N ASP A 203 25.00 -4.46 36.11
CA ASP A 203 24.48 -4.76 37.45
C ASP A 203 25.66 -4.85 38.43
N PRO A 204 25.81 -3.95 39.41
CA PRO A 204 26.77 -4.16 40.47
C PRO A 204 26.19 -5.24 41.38
N GLY A 205 26.77 -6.44 41.29
CA GLY A 205 26.36 -7.61 42.07
C GLY A 205 26.28 -7.35 43.59
N PRO A 206 25.57 -8.22 44.33
CA PRO A 206 25.16 -7.96 45.71
C PRO A 206 26.27 -8.29 46.72
N ASP A 207 27.38 -7.55 46.68
CA ASP A 207 28.45 -7.63 47.69
C ASP A 207 28.78 -6.22 48.20
N SER A 208 27.88 -5.63 48.97
CA SER A 208 28.21 -4.52 49.87
C SER A 208 27.58 -4.78 51.23
N GLU A 209 28.25 -5.61 52.02
CA GLU A 209 28.07 -5.63 53.46
C GLU A 209 28.52 -4.27 54.03
N ALA A 210 27.54 -3.45 54.43
CA ALA A 210 27.76 -2.34 55.36
C ALA A 210 27.16 -2.73 56.72
N PRO A 211 27.90 -2.57 57.84
CA PRO A 211 27.49 -3.05 59.16
C PRO A 211 26.37 -2.19 59.78
N PRO A 212 25.55 -2.76 60.68
CA PRO A 212 24.40 -2.05 61.24
C PRO A 212 24.84 -1.06 62.33
N ASP A 213 24.40 0.20 62.21
CA ASP A 213 24.58 1.24 63.23
C ASP A 213 23.39 1.21 64.22
N PRO A 214 23.61 0.97 65.53
CA PRO A 214 22.55 0.99 66.52
C PRO A 214 22.38 2.39 67.11
N THR A 215 21.22 2.99 66.91
CA THR A 215 20.80 4.14 67.72
C THR A 215 20.46 3.68 69.14
N PRO A 216 20.85 4.45 70.17
CA PRO A 216 19.82 4.87 71.12
C PRO A 216 19.94 6.33 71.56
N ALA A 217 18.78 6.91 71.83
CA ALA A 217 18.57 8.25 72.36
C ALA A 217 19.08 8.44 73.80
N ARG A 218 19.60 9.65 74.14
CA ARG A 218 19.08 10.57 75.20
C ARG A 218 20.06 11.69 75.55
N THR A 219 19.58 12.92 75.35
CA THR A 219 19.52 14.07 76.28
C THR A 219 20.58 14.22 77.37
N SER A 220 21.36 15.33 77.35
CA SER A 220 21.54 16.21 78.52
C SER A 220 22.28 17.54 78.20
N ALA A 221 21.66 18.63 78.67
CA ALA A 221 22.22 19.86 79.27
C ALA A 221 23.06 20.88 78.45
N LEU A 222 22.45 22.08 78.26
CA LEU A 222 22.87 23.44 78.68
C LEU A 222 24.36 23.85 78.48
N SER A 223 24.73 25.04 78.01
CA SER A 223 24.18 26.39 78.24
C SER A 223 24.73 27.43 77.22
N PRO A 224 24.18 28.65 77.15
CA PRO A 224 24.37 29.63 76.07
C PRO A 224 25.33 30.79 76.40
N LEU A 225 25.63 31.61 75.37
CA LEU A 225 25.94 33.07 75.33
C LEU A 225 27.21 33.41 74.51
N PRO A 226 27.44 34.68 74.09
CA PRO A 226 26.51 35.67 73.55
C PRO A 226 27.01 36.30 72.23
N GLY A 227 26.10 36.96 71.51
CA GLY A 227 26.31 37.42 70.14
C GLY A 227 27.21 38.64 69.92
N ARG A 228 27.29 39.02 68.64
CA ARG A 228 27.59 40.38 68.18
C ARG A 228 26.81 40.67 66.89
N THR A 229 26.46 41.93 66.81
CA THR A 229 25.47 42.66 66.01
C THR A 229 25.65 42.69 64.49
N PRO A 230 24.59 43.05 63.74
CA PRO A 230 24.62 43.24 62.30
C PRO A 230 25.06 44.66 61.92
N SER A 231 25.72 44.83 60.77
CA SER A 231 25.78 46.12 60.09
C SER A 231 25.98 45.97 58.58
N ARG A 232 24.93 46.42 57.88
CA ARG A 232 24.84 46.95 56.50
C ARG A 232 25.13 46.03 55.31
#